data_AF-A0A8S4FZQ7-F1
#
_entry.id   AF-A0A8S4FZQ7-F1
#
_cell.length_a   1.000
_cell.length_b   1.000
_cell.length_c   1.000
_cell.angle_alpha   90.00
_cell.angle_beta   90.00
_cell.angle_gamma   90.00
#
_symmetry.space_group_name_H-M   'P 1'
#
loop_
_entity.id
_entity.type
_entity.pdbx_description
1 polymer ?
#
loop_
_entity_poly.entity_id
_entity_poly.type
_entity_poly.pdbx_seq_one_letter_code
_entity_poly.pdbx_strand_id
1 'polypeptide(L)'
;MPTISVNRDALFAALGQKYTDDEFQTLCFEFGLELDEVTTEKQMLMKEQGEQAGAGTSEEILYRIDIPANRYDLLCLEGLVSGILVFQGKISPPNYTLRKAEDHYALHLTPATAQIRPYAVAAVLKGLRFTKQSYDSFIDLQDKLHQNICRKRTLVAIGTHDLDTIEVLLCMMLCHQRTLSSRLLINQKSTLHLNLWNYTQVMHS
;
A
#
# COMPACT_ATOMS: atom_id res chain seq x y z
N MET A 1 0.57 10.88 14.51
CA MET A 1 -0.44 10.92 13.42
C MET A 1 -0.14 9.70 12.52
N PRO A 2 -0.68 9.45 11.31
CA PRO A 2 -0.09 8.38 10.50
C PRO A 2 1.37 8.73 10.18
N THR A 3 2.28 7.88 10.63
CA THR A 3 3.73 8.01 10.36
C THR A 3 4.12 7.10 9.21
N ILE A 4 4.95 7.62 8.31
CA ILE A 4 5.62 6.83 7.27
C ILE A 4 7.12 6.77 7.55
N SER A 5 7.72 5.63 7.22
CA SER A 5 9.17 5.45 7.28
C SER A 5 9.70 5.37 5.86
N VAL A 6 10.57 6.28 5.47
CA VAL A 6 11.15 6.33 4.12
C VAL A 6 12.66 6.32 4.18
N ASN A 7 13.30 5.60 3.25
CA ASN A 7 14.75 5.64 3.08
C ASN A 7 15.15 7.03 2.56
N ARG A 8 16.06 7.69 3.28
CA ARG A 8 16.54 9.05 2.96
C ARG A 8 17.17 9.13 1.58
N ASP A 9 18.05 8.19 1.25
CA ASP A 9 18.81 8.25 0.00
C ASP A 9 17.89 8.02 -1.20
N ALA A 10 16.90 7.13 -1.05
CA ALA A 10 15.84 6.94 -2.05
C ALA A 10 14.96 8.19 -2.19
N LEU A 11 14.60 8.83 -1.08
CA LEU A 11 13.81 10.07 -1.08
C LEU A 11 14.55 11.20 -1.80
N PHE A 12 15.83 11.42 -1.49
CA PHE A 12 16.63 12.47 -2.11
C PHE A 12 16.91 12.20 -3.59
N ALA A 13 17.12 10.93 -3.96
CA ALA A 13 17.21 10.54 -5.35
C ALA A 13 15.91 10.86 -6.12
N ALA A 14 14.75 10.60 -5.51
CA ALA A 14 13.44 10.87 -6.12
C ALA A 14 13.11 12.39 -6.19
N LEU A 15 13.54 13.18 -5.20
CA LEU A 15 13.41 14.64 -5.22
C LEU A 15 14.41 15.33 -6.17
N GLY A 16 15.44 14.61 -6.64
CA GLY A 16 16.48 15.14 -7.52
C GLY A 16 17.46 16.10 -6.86
N GLN A 17 17.45 16.18 -5.52
CA GLN A 17 18.32 17.07 -4.74
C GLN A 17 18.65 16.41 -3.41
N LYS A 18 19.90 16.59 -2.95
CA LYS A 18 20.30 16.21 -1.60
C LYS A 18 20.02 17.38 -0.66
N TYR A 19 19.39 17.09 0.46
CA TYR A 19 19.12 18.05 1.53
C TYR A 19 19.91 17.67 2.78
N THR A 20 20.24 18.66 3.59
CA THR A 20 20.61 18.41 4.99
C THR A 20 19.37 18.09 5.83
N ASP A 21 19.55 17.54 7.02
CA ASP A 21 18.43 17.23 7.92
C ASP A 21 17.64 18.50 8.29
N ASP A 22 18.33 19.62 8.55
CA ASP A 22 17.72 20.92 8.87
C ASP A 22 16.95 21.52 7.68
N GLU A 23 17.52 21.43 6.47
CA GLU A 23 16.87 21.90 5.24
C GLU A 23 15.60 21.07 4.96
N PHE A 24 15.68 19.76 5.13
CA PHE A 24 14.55 18.87 4.93
C PHE A 24 13.46 19.07 5.99
N GLN A 25 13.84 19.29 7.25
CA GLN A 25 12.89 19.63 8.31
C GLN A 25 12.17 20.95 8.02
N THR A 26 12.88 21.97 7.53
CA THR A 26 12.28 23.24 7.13
C THR A 26 11.29 23.05 5.99
N LEU A 27 11.66 22.27 4.97
CA LEU A 27 10.78 21.94 3.84
C LEU A 27 9.52 21.18 4.28
N CYS A 28 9.67 20.19 5.17
CA CYS A 28 8.55 19.47 5.75
C CYS A 28 7.61 20.44 6.47
N PHE A 29 8.15 21.32 7.31
CA PHE A 29 7.36 22.29 8.05
C PHE A 29 6.59 23.25 7.13
N GLU A 30 7.23 23.78 6.08
CA GLU A 30 6.57 24.62 5.08
C GLU A 30 5.43 23.90 4.35
N PHE A 31 5.60 22.61 4.09
CA PHE A 31 4.58 21.78 3.45
C PHE A 31 3.48 21.30 4.42
N GLY A 32 3.67 21.47 5.74
CA GLY A 32 2.75 21.03 6.79
C GLY A 32 2.94 19.57 7.23
N LEU A 33 4.18 19.07 7.15
CA LEU A 33 4.63 17.77 7.65
C LEU A 33 5.63 17.97 8.79
N GLU A 34 5.79 16.92 9.60
CA GLU A 34 6.74 16.91 10.71
C GLU A 34 7.74 15.77 10.53
N LEU A 35 9.03 16.09 10.57
CA LEU A 35 10.09 15.08 10.66
C LEU A 35 10.20 14.66 12.13
N ASP A 36 9.73 13.45 12.44
CA ASP A 36 9.61 12.92 13.81
C ASP A 36 10.96 12.41 14.31
N GLU A 37 11.52 11.40 13.63
CA GLU A 37 12.81 10.81 14.00
C GLU A 37 13.65 10.46 12.77
N VAL A 38 14.96 10.66 12.89
CA VAL A 38 15.97 10.12 11.97
C VAL A 38 16.62 8.92 12.65
N THR A 39 16.45 7.74 12.06
CA THR A 39 16.94 6.48 12.64
C THR A 39 17.66 5.65 11.58
N THR A 40 18.49 4.71 11.99
CA THR A 40 19.10 3.73 11.06
C THR A 40 18.42 2.38 11.17
N GLU A 41 18.40 1.59 10.08
CA GLU A 41 17.83 0.23 10.10
C GLU A 41 18.45 -0.63 11.22
N LYS A 42 19.76 -0.52 11.42
CA LYS A 42 20.46 -1.16 12.55
C LYS A 42 19.87 -0.78 13.90
N GLN A 43 19.64 0.51 14.14
CA GLN A 43 19.10 0.99 15.42
C GLN A 43 17.64 0.60 15.63
N MET A 44 16.82 0.52 14.57
CA MET A 44 15.46 0.01 14.67
C MET A 44 15.44 -1.48 15.06
N LEU A 45 16.23 -2.32 14.37
CA LEU A 45 16.29 -3.77 14.67
C LEU A 45 16.85 -4.05 16.07
N MET A 46 17.83 -3.27 16.52
CA MET A 46 18.34 -3.38 17.89
C MET A 46 17.29 -3.01 18.94
N LYS A 47 16.42 -2.02 18.66
CA LYS A 47 15.30 -1.66 19.54
C LYS A 47 14.17 -2.69 19.54
N GLU A 48 13.88 -3.33 18.41
CA GLU A 48 12.73 -4.25 18.28
C GLU A 48 13.07 -5.72 18.60
N GLN A 49 14.29 -6.18 18.28
CA GLN A 49 14.67 -7.61 18.33
C GLN A 49 15.88 -7.89 19.25
N GLY A 50 16.42 -6.86 19.91
CA GLY A 50 17.56 -6.97 20.84
C GLY A 50 18.93 -6.90 20.14
N GLU A 51 20.00 -6.80 20.95
CA GLU A 51 21.38 -6.51 20.50
C GLU A 51 21.97 -7.49 19.47
N GLN A 52 21.40 -8.70 19.33
CA GLN A 52 21.91 -9.77 18.46
C GLN A 52 21.40 -9.71 17.01
N ALA A 53 20.40 -8.86 16.70
CA ALA A 53 19.78 -8.78 15.37
C ALA A 53 20.46 -7.81 14.39
N GLY A 54 21.47 -7.04 14.83
CA GLY A 54 22.15 -6.02 14.01
C GLY A 54 23.32 -6.54 13.16
N ALA A 55 23.67 -7.82 13.30
CA ALA A 55 24.82 -8.42 12.60
C ALA A 55 24.47 -8.77 11.15
N GLY A 56 24.56 -7.77 10.26
CA GLY A 56 24.39 -7.96 8.81
C GLY A 56 23.46 -6.96 8.13
N THR A 57 22.84 -6.04 8.87
CA THR A 57 21.90 -5.06 8.31
C THR A 57 22.62 -3.81 7.78
N SER A 58 22.09 -3.24 6.71
CA SER A 58 22.47 -1.96 6.11
C SER A 58 22.47 -0.80 7.12
N GLU A 59 23.42 0.14 7.00
CA GLU A 59 23.42 1.42 7.73
C GLU A 59 22.51 2.45 7.04
N GLU A 60 21.40 2.00 6.47
CA GLU A 60 20.50 2.89 5.75
C GLU A 60 19.76 3.80 6.73
N ILE A 61 19.74 5.09 6.41
CA ILE A 61 19.10 6.12 7.21
C ILE A 61 17.64 6.22 6.78
N LEU A 62 16.75 6.05 7.75
CA LEU A 62 15.31 6.11 7.61
C LEU A 62 14.79 7.39 8.27
N TYR A 63 13.97 8.12 7.52
CA TYR A 63 13.19 9.25 8.02
C TYR A 63 11.79 8.80 8.40
N ARG A 64 11.40 9.09 9.63
CA ARG A 64 10.02 8.95 10.10
C ARG A 64 9.34 10.30 9.95
N ILE A 65 8.31 10.35 9.11
CA ILE A 65 7.60 11.59 8.78
C ILE A 65 6.16 11.43 9.24
N ASP A 66 5.69 12.37 10.06
CA ASP A 66 4.32 12.43 10.53
C ASP A 66 3.45 13.20 9.52
N ILE A 67 2.38 12.54 9.08
CA ILE A 67 1.48 13.02 8.04
C ILE A 67 0.13 13.37 8.65
N PRO A 68 -0.50 14.48 8.23
CA PRO A 68 -1.87 14.78 8.60
C PRO A 68 -2.84 13.66 8.20
N ALA A 69 -3.74 13.29 9.12
CA ALA A 69 -4.68 12.17 8.90
C ALA A 69 -5.67 12.36 7.74
N ASN A 70 -5.71 13.55 7.12
CA ASN A 70 -6.58 13.88 5.99
C ASN A 70 -5.87 13.82 4.62
N ARG A 71 -4.56 13.50 4.58
CA ARG A 71 -3.73 13.48 3.37
C ARG A 71 -3.28 12.07 3.02
N TYR A 72 -4.21 11.27 2.50
CA TYR A 72 -3.96 9.86 2.13
C TYR A 72 -3.02 9.68 0.94
N ASP A 73 -2.90 10.74 0.12
CA ASP A 73 -1.98 10.82 -1.01
C ASP A 73 -0.51 10.78 -0.57
N LEU A 74 -0.20 11.17 0.66
CA LEU A 74 1.17 11.24 1.17
C LEU A 74 1.65 9.95 1.86
N LEU A 75 0.79 8.92 1.97
CA LEU A 75 1.09 7.70 2.72
C LEU A 75 2.13 6.78 2.07
N CYS A 76 2.69 7.15 0.93
CA CYS A 76 3.78 6.44 0.26
C CYS A 76 4.87 7.41 -0.23
N LEU A 77 6.04 6.86 -0.56
CA LEU A 77 7.19 7.64 -1.03
C LEU A 77 6.86 8.41 -2.31
N GLU A 78 6.19 7.78 -3.27
CA GLU A 78 5.87 8.36 -4.58
C GLU A 78 4.91 9.54 -4.44
N GLY A 79 3.92 9.41 -3.56
CA GLY A 79 2.94 10.44 -3.26
C GLY A 79 3.55 11.63 -2.52
N LEU A 80 4.41 11.35 -1.53
CA LEU A 80 5.18 12.38 -0.83
C LEU A 80 6.06 13.19 -1.78
N VAL A 81 6.85 12.51 -2.61
CA VAL A 81 7.75 13.14 -3.59
C VAL A 81 6.94 13.98 -4.58
N SER A 82 5.86 13.42 -5.13
CA SER A 82 5.00 14.15 -6.07
C SER A 82 4.38 15.38 -5.43
N GLY A 83 3.89 15.28 -4.20
CA GLY A 83 3.31 16.38 -3.45
C GLY A 83 4.31 17.51 -3.19
N ILE A 84 5.53 17.18 -2.75
CA ILE A 84 6.60 18.15 -2.50
C ILE A 84 7.05 18.82 -3.81
N LEU A 85 7.25 18.06 -4.89
CA LEU A 85 7.68 18.63 -6.17
C LEU A 85 6.63 19.56 -6.80
N VAL A 86 5.34 19.23 -6.65
CA VAL A 86 4.24 20.11 -7.08
C VAL A 86 4.21 21.38 -6.22
N PHE A 87 4.38 21.26 -4.91
CA PHE A 87 4.42 22.39 -3.99
C PHE A 87 5.56 23.36 -4.30
N GLN A 88 6.75 22.83 -4.62
CA GLN A 88 7.91 23.62 -5.06
C GLN A 88 7.76 24.18 -6.48
N GLY A 89 6.69 23.84 -7.22
CA GLY A 89 6.49 24.26 -8.60
C GLY A 89 7.46 23.62 -9.61
N LYS A 90 8.17 22.55 -9.23
CA LYS A 90 9.13 21.84 -10.10
C LYS A 90 8.42 20.95 -11.11
N ILE A 91 7.25 20.41 -10.75
CA ILE A 91 6.40 19.62 -11.64
C ILE A 91 4.97 20.13 -11.62
N SER A 92 4.26 19.96 -12.73
CA SER A 92 2.82 20.19 -12.77
C SER A 92 2.07 19.05 -12.07
N PRO A 93 0.91 19.30 -11.46
CA PRO A 93 0.05 18.25 -10.93
C PRO A 93 -0.21 17.15 -11.98
N PRO A 94 -0.14 15.86 -11.61
CA PRO A 94 -0.37 14.77 -12.55
C PRO A 94 -1.83 14.75 -13.03
N ASN A 95 -2.02 14.54 -14.33
CA ASN A 95 -3.34 14.40 -14.94
C ASN A 95 -3.74 12.93 -15.02
N TYR A 96 -4.68 12.51 -14.17
CA TYR A 96 -5.24 11.16 -14.21
C TYR A 96 -6.39 11.09 -15.22
N THR A 97 -6.24 10.25 -16.24
CA THR A 97 -7.28 10.03 -17.26
C THR A 97 -7.76 8.59 -17.23
N LEU A 98 -9.08 8.42 -17.33
CA LEU A 98 -9.70 7.11 -17.45
C LEU A 98 -9.71 6.72 -18.93
N ARG A 99 -9.09 5.59 -19.28
CA ARG A 99 -9.33 4.97 -20.59
C ARG A 99 -10.56 4.08 -20.52
N LYS A 100 -11.39 4.18 -21.55
CA LYS A 100 -12.55 3.29 -21.70
C LYS A 100 -12.03 1.86 -21.88
N ALA A 101 -12.54 0.93 -21.08
CA ALA A 101 -12.11 -0.45 -21.13
C ALA A 101 -12.51 -1.06 -22.48
N GLU A 102 -11.53 -1.65 -23.18
CA GLU A 102 -11.77 -2.50 -24.35
C GLU A 102 -12.20 -3.91 -23.91
N ASP A 103 -11.81 -4.32 -22.70
CA ASP A 103 -12.13 -5.64 -22.13
C ASP A 103 -13.38 -5.59 -21.24
N HIS A 104 -14.15 -6.68 -21.27
CA HIS A 104 -15.39 -6.85 -20.51
C HIS A 104 -15.14 -7.38 -19.09
N TYR A 105 -14.26 -6.74 -18.31
CA TYR A 105 -14.17 -7.04 -16.88
C TYR A 105 -15.36 -6.40 -16.14
N ALA A 106 -16.15 -7.23 -15.47
CA ALA A 106 -17.22 -6.77 -14.60
C ALA A 106 -17.14 -7.44 -13.24
N LEU A 107 -17.40 -6.65 -12.20
CA LEU A 107 -17.54 -7.11 -10.83
C LEU A 107 -19.04 -7.19 -10.52
N HIS A 108 -19.56 -8.41 -10.38
CA HIS A 108 -20.95 -8.64 -10.03
C HIS A 108 -21.10 -8.88 -8.53
N LEU A 109 -22.02 -8.15 -7.90
CA LEU A 109 -22.39 -8.35 -6.50
C LEU A 109 -23.68 -9.16 -6.46
N THR A 110 -23.69 -10.20 -5.63
CA THR A 110 -24.93 -10.96 -5.38
C THR A 110 -25.78 -10.28 -4.29
N PRO A 111 -27.12 -10.42 -4.32
CA PRO A 111 -27.98 -9.83 -3.28
C PRO A 111 -27.61 -10.29 -1.86
N ALA A 112 -27.04 -11.48 -1.71
CA ALA A 112 -26.60 -12.01 -0.43
C ALA A 112 -25.43 -11.20 0.19
N THR A 113 -24.56 -10.58 -0.62
CA THR A 113 -23.46 -9.76 -0.08
C THR A 113 -23.96 -8.45 0.52
N ALA A 114 -25.16 -7.99 0.14
CA ALA A 114 -25.74 -6.74 0.62
C ALA A 114 -25.88 -6.66 2.15
N GLN A 115 -26.04 -7.81 2.81
CA GLN A 115 -26.20 -7.89 4.26
C GLN A 115 -24.88 -7.66 5.03
N ILE A 116 -23.73 -7.94 4.41
CA ILE A 116 -22.42 -7.89 5.08
C ILE A 116 -21.53 -6.79 4.48
N ARG A 117 -21.41 -6.74 3.14
CA ARG A 117 -20.64 -5.74 2.40
C ARG A 117 -21.44 -5.30 1.16
N PRO A 118 -22.25 -4.23 1.29
CA PRO A 118 -23.20 -3.82 0.25
C PRO A 118 -22.57 -3.24 -1.00
N TYR A 119 -21.35 -2.72 -0.90
CA TYR A 119 -20.68 -2.03 -2.00
C TYR A 119 -19.32 -2.65 -2.27
N ALA A 120 -18.95 -2.68 -3.54
CA ALA A 120 -17.63 -3.08 -4.00
C ALA A 120 -17.30 -2.31 -5.27
N VAL A 121 -16.05 -1.90 -5.37
CA VAL A 121 -15.51 -1.16 -6.51
C VAL A 121 -14.20 -1.81 -6.89
N ALA A 122 -13.96 -1.94 -8.20
CA ALA A 122 -12.72 -2.45 -8.75
C ALA A 122 -12.21 -1.51 -9.84
N ALA A 123 -10.89 -1.46 -10.01
CA ALA A 123 -10.22 -0.75 -11.08
C ALA A 123 -9.06 -1.60 -11.59
N VAL A 124 -8.76 -1.48 -12.89
CA VAL A 124 -7.64 -2.17 -13.54
C VAL A 124 -6.57 -1.16 -13.92
N LEU A 125 -5.35 -1.42 -13.49
CA LEU A 125 -4.17 -0.63 -13.83
C LEU A 125 -3.30 -1.47 -14.79
N LYS A 126 -3.20 -1.06 -16.06
CA LYS A 126 -2.43 -1.77 -17.09
C LYS A 126 -1.06 -1.13 -17.29
N GLY A 127 -0.09 -1.95 -17.71
CA GLY A 127 1.25 -1.49 -18.08
C GLY A 127 2.13 -1.13 -16.88
N LEU A 128 1.79 -1.62 -15.68
CA LEU A 128 2.61 -1.45 -14.49
C LEU A 128 3.88 -2.32 -14.58
N ARG A 129 5.01 -1.75 -14.16
CA ARG A 129 6.27 -2.47 -14.02
C ARG A 129 6.74 -2.33 -12.58
N PHE A 130 6.60 -3.40 -11.80
CA PHE A 130 7.06 -3.41 -10.42
C PHE A 130 8.55 -3.80 -10.34
N THR A 131 9.32 -2.96 -9.67
CA THR A 131 10.56 -3.34 -9.01
C THR A 131 10.25 -3.83 -7.60
N LYS A 132 11.18 -4.55 -6.95
CA LYS A 132 11.02 -4.99 -5.56
C LYS A 132 10.64 -3.83 -4.64
N GLN A 133 11.38 -2.71 -4.72
CA GLN A 133 11.12 -1.52 -3.91
C GLN A 133 9.73 -0.91 -4.17
N SER A 134 9.32 -0.78 -5.43
CA SER A 134 8.00 -0.24 -5.76
C SER A 134 6.86 -1.17 -5.33
N TYR A 135 7.09 -2.49 -5.36
CA TYR A 135 6.12 -3.48 -4.88
C TYR A 135 5.98 -3.40 -3.36
N ASP A 136 7.09 -3.31 -2.64
CA ASP A 136 7.08 -3.17 -1.17
C ASP A 136 6.37 -1.85 -0.75
N SER A 137 6.64 -0.73 -1.44
CA SER A 137 5.93 0.55 -1.24
C SER A 137 4.43 0.44 -1.52
N PHE A 138 4.06 -0.29 -2.58
CA PHE A 138 2.66 -0.51 -2.95
C PHE A 138 1.89 -1.32 -1.89
N ILE A 139 2.52 -2.36 -1.34
CA ILE A 139 1.93 -3.17 -0.26
C ILE A 139 1.86 -2.37 1.05
N ASP A 140 2.90 -1.61 1.40
CA ASP A 140 2.87 -0.75 2.60
C ASP A 140 1.75 0.28 2.51
N LEU A 141 1.54 0.93 1.36
CA LEU A 141 0.42 1.83 1.13
C LEU A 141 -0.92 1.16 1.39
N GLN A 142 -1.12 -0.06 0.87
CA GLN A 142 -2.34 -0.83 1.11
C GLN A 142 -2.57 -1.06 2.62
N ASP A 143 -1.54 -1.50 3.33
CA ASP A 143 -1.64 -1.78 4.77
C ASP A 143 -1.85 -0.50 5.60
N LYS A 144 -1.23 0.62 5.23
CA LYS A 144 -1.45 1.94 5.87
C LYS A 144 -2.89 2.42 5.70
N LEU A 145 -3.47 2.25 4.51
CA LEU A 145 -4.89 2.56 4.27
C LEU A 145 -5.80 1.63 5.07
N HIS A 146 -5.47 0.34 5.14
CA HIS A 146 -6.19 -0.65 5.93
C HIS A 146 -6.23 -0.32 7.42
N GLN A 147 -5.10 0.11 7.98
CA GLN A 147 -4.98 0.47 9.39
C GLN A 147 -5.76 1.76 9.71
N ASN A 148 -5.66 2.77 8.84
CA ASN A 148 -6.25 4.09 9.07
C ASN A 148 -7.70 4.19 8.60
N ILE A 149 -7.94 4.61 7.35
CA ILE A 149 -9.27 4.94 6.83
C ILE A 149 -10.21 3.76 6.80
N CYS A 150 -9.67 2.56 6.58
CA CYS A 150 -10.44 1.34 6.51
C CYS A 150 -10.76 0.76 7.91
N ARG A 151 -10.24 1.36 8.99
CA ARG A 151 -10.41 0.92 10.38
C ARG A 151 -10.11 -0.57 10.57
N LYS A 152 -8.86 -0.97 10.28
CA LYS A 152 -8.41 -2.37 10.31
C LYS A 152 -9.28 -3.30 9.44
N ARG A 153 -9.61 -2.83 8.23
CA ARG A 153 -10.43 -3.52 7.22
C ARG A 153 -11.91 -3.72 7.58
N THR A 154 -12.37 -3.16 8.70
CA THR A 154 -13.78 -3.24 9.12
C THR A 154 -14.68 -2.51 8.13
N LEU A 155 -14.30 -1.30 7.71
CA LEU A 155 -15.11 -0.50 6.78
C LEU A 155 -14.86 -0.91 5.32
N VAL A 156 -13.60 -0.92 4.92
CA VAL A 156 -13.20 -1.19 3.53
C VAL A 156 -12.05 -2.20 3.54
N ALA A 157 -12.11 -3.19 2.66
CA ALA A 157 -10.99 -4.08 2.39
C ALA A 157 -10.55 -3.85 0.95
N ILE A 158 -9.25 -3.61 0.77
CA ILE A 158 -8.62 -3.44 -0.55
C ILE A 158 -7.85 -4.72 -0.83
N GLY A 159 -8.12 -5.33 -1.98
CA GLY A 159 -7.40 -6.49 -2.49
C GLY A 159 -6.77 -6.16 -3.82
N THR A 160 -5.55 -6.66 -4.02
CA THR A 160 -4.77 -6.47 -5.25
C THR A 160 -4.46 -7.82 -5.84
N HIS A 161 -4.72 -7.98 -7.13
CA HIS A 161 -4.61 -9.26 -7.81
C HIS A 161 -3.88 -9.07 -9.14
N ASP A 162 -3.11 -10.08 -9.53
CA ASP A 162 -2.52 -10.14 -10.85
C ASP A 162 -3.61 -10.49 -11.88
N LEU A 163 -3.89 -9.53 -12.77
CA LEU A 163 -4.94 -9.66 -13.77
C LEU A 163 -4.64 -10.79 -14.77
N ASP A 164 -3.37 -11.07 -15.06
CA ASP A 164 -2.98 -12.09 -16.04
C ASP A 164 -3.34 -13.51 -15.56
N THR A 165 -3.60 -13.66 -14.26
CA THR A 165 -4.04 -14.93 -13.66
C THR A 165 -5.57 -15.07 -13.58
N ILE A 166 -6.32 -14.02 -13.95
CA ILE A 166 -7.78 -13.95 -13.86
C ILE A 166 -8.39 -14.01 -15.26
N GLU A 167 -8.90 -15.17 -15.63
CA GLU A 167 -9.47 -15.41 -16.97
C GLU A 167 -10.98 -15.12 -17.07
N VAL A 168 -11.67 -14.80 -15.97
CA VAL A 168 -13.14 -14.84 -15.90
C VAL A 168 -13.75 -13.66 -15.14
N LEU A 169 -15.04 -13.43 -15.39
CA LEU A 169 -15.95 -12.55 -14.66
C LEU A 169 -15.77 -12.67 -13.14
N LEU A 170 -15.53 -11.55 -12.46
CA LEU A 170 -15.37 -11.50 -11.02
C LEU A 170 -16.76 -11.42 -10.36
N CYS A 171 -17.09 -12.41 -9.54
CA CYS A 171 -18.34 -12.44 -8.78
C CYS A 171 -18.04 -12.41 -7.28
N MET A 172 -18.62 -11.44 -6.57
CA MET A 172 -18.57 -11.40 -5.12
C MET A 172 -19.82 -12.06 -4.54
N MET A 173 -19.60 -13.14 -3.78
CA MET A 173 -20.65 -13.95 -3.19
C MET A 173 -20.46 -14.12 -1.69
N LEU A 174 -21.58 -14.20 -0.97
CA LEU A 174 -21.60 -14.65 0.42
C LEU A 174 -21.59 -16.18 0.44
N CYS A 175 -20.58 -16.79 1.06
CA CYS A 175 -20.44 -18.24 1.12
C CYS A 175 -20.31 -18.72 2.58
N HIS A 176 -20.90 -19.87 2.88
CA HIS A 176 -20.76 -20.49 4.20
C HIS A 176 -19.35 -21.09 4.36
N GLN A 177 -18.77 -21.05 5.56
CA GLN A 177 -17.39 -21.50 5.80
C GLN A 177 -17.14 -22.96 5.36
N ARG A 178 -18.14 -23.84 5.50
CA ARG A 178 -18.03 -25.26 5.10
C ARG A 178 -18.06 -25.49 3.58
N THR A 179 -18.59 -24.53 2.83
CA THR A 179 -18.67 -24.57 1.36
C THR A 179 -17.48 -23.89 0.67
N LEU A 180 -16.61 -23.24 1.44
CA LEU A 180 -15.40 -22.62 0.94
C LEU A 180 -14.27 -23.65 0.88
N SER A 181 -14.00 -24.17 -0.32
CA SER A 181 -12.72 -24.80 -0.62
C SER A 181 -11.82 -23.75 -1.27
N SER A 182 -10.97 -23.08 -0.49
CA SER A 182 -9.99 -22.13 -1.02
C SER A 182 -8.73 -22.86 -1.44
N ARG A 183 -8.33 -22.69 -2.70
CA ARG A 183 -7.26 -23.46 -3.33
C ARG A 183 -5.88 -23.24 -2.71
N LEU A 184 -5.65 -22.08 -2.09
CA LEU A 184 -4.48 -21.78 -1.26
C LEU A 184 -4.66 -20.42 -0.58
N LEU A 185 -4.46 -20.31 0.73
CA LEU A 185 -4.25 -19.01 1.38
C LEU A 185 -2.81 -18.57 1.13
N ILE A 186 -2.55 -17.26 1.06
CA ILE A 186 -1.24 -16.65 0.75
C ILE A 186 -0.07 -17.26 1.57
N ASN A 187 -0.34 -17.87 2.72
CA ASN A 187 0.64 -18.50 3.61
C ASN A 187 0.58 -20.04 3.73
N GLN A 188 -0.22 -20.76 2.94
CA GLN A 188 -0.18 -22.22 2.95
C GLN A 188 0.40 -22.74 1.64
N LYS A 189 1.43 -23.59 1.67
CA LYS A 189 1.94 -24.30 0.49
C LYS A 189 1.38 -25.72 0.54
N SER A 190 0.44 -26.04 -0.33
CA SER A 190 0.06 -27.43 -0.62
C SER A 190 -0.47 -27.59 -2.05
N THR A 191 -0.17 -28.74 -2.60
CA THR A 191 -0.11 -29.08 -4.01
C THR A 191 -1.48 -29.38 -4.62
N LEU A 192 -1.68 -28.93 -5.87
CA LEU A 192 -2.50 -29.52 -6.95
C LEU A 192 -4.03 -29.29 -7.09
N HIS A 193 -4.39 -29.23 -8.38
CA HIS A 193 -5.67 -29.33 -9.13
C HIS A 193 -6.70 -28.18 -9.16
N LEU A 194 -6.99 -27.79 -10.41
CA LEU A 194 -7.78 -26.65 -10.90
C LEU A 194 -9.24 -26.78 -10.47
N ASN A 195 -9.79 -25.74 -9.83
CA ASN A 195 -11.09 -25.11 -10.14
C ASN A 195 -11.54 -24.12 -9.04
N LEU A 196 -12.04 -22.96 -9.50
CA LEU A 196 -12.74 -21.87 -8.81
C LEU A 196 -11.99 -21.10 -7.68
N TRP A 197 -11.82 -19.79 -7.90
CA TRP A 197 -11.22 -18.84 -6.98
C TRP A 197 -12.30 -18.03 -6.25
N ASN A 198 -12.38 -18.18 -4.93
CA ASN A 198 -13.17 -17.34 -4.02
C ASN A 198 -12.25 -16.79 -2.94
N TYR A 199 -12.27 -15.48 -2.70
CA TYR A 199 -11.45 -14.83 -1.67
C TYR A 199 -12.18 -14.82 -0.32
N THR A 200 -11.48 -15.25 0.73
CA THR A 200 -11.95 -15.27 2.12
C THR A 200 -11.27 -14.17 2.92
N GLN A 201 -12.06 -13.38 3.66
CA GLN A 201 -11.57 -12.66 4.85
C GLN A 201 -12.25 -13.30 6.05
N VAL A 202 -11.51 -14.12 6.80
CA VAL A 202 -11.98 -14.71 8.06
C VAL A 202 -11.92 -13.62 9.14
N MET A 203 -13.06 -13.13 9.59
CA MET A 203 -13.15 -12.31 10.81
C MET A 203 -13.67 -13.21 11.94
N HIS A 204 -12.86 -13.40 12.98
CA HIS A 204 -13.34 -13.92 14.26
C HIS A 204 -14.14 -12.80 14.95
N SER A 205 -15.32 -13.17 15.44
CA SER A 205 -16.16 -12.36 16.35
C SER A 205 -15.46 -12.09 17.68
#